data_AF-A0A7X7G9Y6-F1
#
_entry.id   AF-A0A7X7G9Y6-F1
#
_cell.length_a   1.000
_cell.length_b   1.000
_cell.length_c   1.000
_cell.angle_alpha   90.00
_cell.angle_beta   90.00
_cell.angle_gamma   90.00
#
_symmetry.space_group_name_H-M   'P 1'
#
loop_
_entity.id
_entity.type
_entity.pdbx_description
1 polymer ?
#
loop_
_entity_poly.entity_id
_entity_poly.type
_entity_poly.pdbx_seq_one_letter_code
_entity_poly.pdbx_strand_id
1 'polypeptide(L)'
;AEPAVADGALVTEIDPALADTAALTAAYDLPLEVSANCVVVLGRRGGEERPGAAVVPATTRADVNNLVRRRLDARKASFMPMDAAVAATAMEYGGITPVGLPGGWPVLVDARVAAAPWVVLGSGVRRSKLAMPGPLLATMPGVEVVEGLGLA
;
A
#
# COMPACT_ATOMS: atom_id res chain seq x y z
N ALA A 1 3.70 19.85 8.73
CA ALA A 1 2.74 18.91 8.12
C ALA A 1 1.44 19.66 7.86
N GLU A 2 0.69 19.35 6.81
CA GLU A 2 -0.65 19.91 6.66
C GLU A 2 -1.50 19.51 7.89
N PRO A 3 -2.27 20.42 8.50
CA PRO A 3 -3.00 20.14 9.74
C PRO A 3 -3.92 18.92 9.66
N ALA A 4 -4.60 18.73 8.52
CA ALA A 4 -5.46 17.58 8.26
C ALA A 4 -4.74 16.22 8.31
N VAL A 5 -3.44 16.19 7.99
CA VAL A 5 -2.61 14.99 8.08
C VAL A 5 -2.19 14.72 9.53
N ALA A 6 -1.85 15.78 10.28
CA ALA A 6 -1.40 15.67 11.66
C ALA A 6 -2.50 15.15 12.61
N ASP A 7 -3.76 15.52 12.36
CA ASP A 7 -4.89 15.10 13.20
C ASP A 7 -5.51 13.78 12.73
N GLY A 8 -5.21 13.32 11.51
CA GLY A 8 -5.83 12.15 10.89
C GLY A 8 -4.97 10.89 10.81
N ALA A 9 -3.64 10.98 10.94
CA ALA A 9 -2.74 9.83 10.84
C ALA A 9 -2.19 9.43 12.23
N LEU A 10 -2.48 8.20 12.64
CA LEU A 10 -2.08 7.63 13.93
C LEU A 10 -1.03 6.54 13.72
N VAL A 11 -0.04 6.48 14.61
CA VAL A 11 0.96 5.41 14.63
C VAL A 11 0.93 4.74 15.99
N THR A 12 0.90 3.41 16.00
CA THR A 12 1.00 2.61 17.23
C THR A 12 2.15 1.63 17.15
N GLU A 13 2.84 1.43 18.26
CA GLU A 13 3.82 0.37 18.42
C GLU A 13 3.12 -1.00 18.43
N ILE A 14 3.79 -2.02 17.87
CA ILE A 14 3.39 -3.42 17.92
C ILE A 14 4.63 -4.30 18.14
N ASP A 15 4.42 -5.53 18.59
CA ASP A 15 5.48 -6.55 18.53
C ASP A 15 5.89 -6.76 17.06
N PRO A 16 7.19 -6.65 16.69
CA PRO A 16 7.67 -6.88 15.32
C PRO A 16 7.34 -8.25 14.73
N ALA A 17 7.09 -9.26 15.57
CA ALA A 17 6.62 -10.58 15.15
C ALA A 17 5.18 -10.55 14.62
N LEU A 18 4.38 -9.56 15.00
CA LEU A 18 2.99 -9.35 14.60
C LEU A 18 2.85 -8.41 13.39
N ALA A 19 3.95 -8.09 12.70
CA ALA A 19 3.93 -7.17 11.57
C ALA A 19 3.13 -7.70 10.36
N ASP A 20 2.99 -9.02 10.21
CA ASP A 20 2.15 -9.61 9.17
C ASP A 20 0.66 -9.34 9.44
N THR A 21 -0.12 -9.08 8.39
CA THR A 21 -1.54 -8.73 8.51
C THR A 21 -2.37 -9.82 9.20
N ALA A 22 -2.12 -11.10 8.91
CA ALA A 22 -2.85 -12.20 9.54
C ALA A 22 -2.47 -12.35 11.02
N ALA A 23 -1.19 -12.21 11.35
CA ALA A 23 -0.73 -12.24 12.74
C ALA A 23 -1.28 -11.06 13.56
N LEU A 24 -1.25 -9.85 12.99
CA LEU A 24 -1.77 -8.63 13.62
C LEU A 24 -3.27 -8.77 13.93
N THR A 25 -4.06 -9.14 12.93
CA THR A 25 -5.52 -9.23 13.06
C THR A 25 -5.92 -10.28 14.08
N ALA A 26 -5.25 -11.43 14.11
CA ALA A 26 -5.47 -12.46 15.12
C ALA A 26 -5.07 -12.01 16.54
N ALA A 27 -3.96 -11.29 16.69
CA ALA A 27 -3.46 -10.90 18.01
C ALA A 27 -4.27 -9.76 18.67
N TYR A 28 -4.78 -8.83 17.86
CA TYR A 28 -5.47 -7.63 18.33
C TYR A 28 -6.99 -7.64 18.07
N ASP A 29 -7.54 -8.77 17.62
CA ASP A 29 -8.96 -8.94 17.26
C ASP A 29 -9.45 -7.85 16.29
N LEU A 30 -8.61 -7.53 15.30
CA LEU A 30 -8.93 -6.52 14.29
C LEU A 30 -9.68 -7.18 13.13
N PRO A 31 -10.81 -6.61 12.68
CA PRO A 31 -11.45 -7.05 11.45
C PRO A 31 -10.46 -6.98 10.27
N LEU A 32 -10.37 -8.04 9.47
CA LEU A 32 -9.43 -8.07 8.34
C LEU A 32 -9.77 -6.98 7.31
N GLU A 33 -11.04 -6.57 7.24
CA GLU A 33 -11.59 -5.56 6.35
C GLU A 33 -11.04 -4.15 6.62
N VAL A 34 -10.56 -3.86 7.84
CA VAL A 34 -9.94 -2.56 8.15
C VAL A 34 -8.46 -2.52 7.76
N SER A 35 -7.88 -3.65 7.34
CA SER A 35 -6.47 -3.72 6.93
C SER A 35 -6.34 -3.61 5.42
N ALA A 36 -5.27 -2.95 4.95
CA ALA A 36 -4.91 -2.90 3.54
C ALA A 36 -3.46 -3.28 3.33
N ASN A 37 -3.19 -3.96 2.21
CA ASN A 37 -1.86 -4.38 1.81
C ASN A 37 -1.32 -3.38 0.78
N CYS A 38 -0.09 -2.92 0.99
CA CYS A 38 0.67 -2.17 0.00
C CYS A 38 1.70 -3.08 -0.67
N VAL A 39 1.64 -3.19 -1.99
CA VAL A 39 2.58 -4.00 -2.78
C VAL A 39 3.31 -3.14 -3.78
N VAL A 40 4.62 -3.33 -3.89
CA VAL A 40 5.44 -2.65 -4.90
C VAL A 40 5.40 -3.45 -6.20
N VAL A 41 5.15 -2.76 -7.30
CA VAL A 41 4.97 -3.32 -8.63
C VAL A 41 5.96 -2.71 -9.60
N LEU A 42 6.31 -3.48 -10.63
CA LEU A 42 7.26 -3.09 -11.65
C LEU A 42 6.67 -3.32 -13.04
N GLY A 43 6.31 -2.22 -13.70
CA GLY A 43 5.94 -2.20 -15.11
C GLY A 43 7.18 -2.18 -16.00
N ARG A 44 7.09 -2.75 -17.20
CA ARG A 44 8.11 -2.65 -18.25
C ARG A 44 7.49 -2.33 -19.61
N ARG A 45 8.05 -1.34 -20.31
CA ARG A 45 7.69 -0.97 -21.69
C ARG A 45 8.93 -0.50 -22.44
N GLY A 46 9.21 -1.06 -23.61
CA GLY A 46 10.34 -0.61 -24.44
C GLY A 46 11.72 -0.73 -23.79
N GLY A 47 11.89 -1.60 -22.81
CA GLY A 47 13.14 -1.73 -22.02
C GLY A 47 13.21 -0.81 -20.79
N GLU A 48 12.28 0.14 -20.66
CA GLU A 48 12.19 1.02 -19.49
C GLU A 48 11.39 0.37 -18.37
N GLU A 49 11.88 0.57 -17.14
CA GLU A 49 11.20 0.18 -15.91
C GLU A 49 10.30 1.30 -15.38
N ARG A 50 9.11 0.92 -14.92
CA ARG A 50 8.05 1.82 -14.45
C ARG A 50 7.57 1.33 -13.09
N PRO A 51 8.28 1.66 -12.00
CA PRO A 51 7.89 1.24 -10.67
C PRO A 51 6.65 2.01 -10.19
N GLY A 52 5.92 1.40 -9.26
CA GLY A 52 4.78 2.01 -8.58
C GLY A 52 4.34 1.14 -7.41
N ALA A 53 3.22 1.50 -6.80
CA ALA A 53 2.60 0.71 -5.74
C ALA A 53 1.11 0.49 -6.00
N ALA A 54 0.57 -0.58 -5.42
CA ALA A 54 -0.86 -0.83 -5.34
C ALA A 54 -1.27 -1.06 -3.89
N VAL A 55 -2.38 -0.45 -3.47
CA VAL A 55 -2.98 -0.59 -2.15
C VAL A 55 -4.36 -1.19 -2.31
N VAL A 56 -4.59 -2.37 -1.72
CA VAL A 56 -5.84 -3.11 -1.81
C VAL A 56 -6.28 -3.61 -0.43
N PRO A 57 -7.58 -3.87 -0.19
CA PRO A 57 -8.03 -4.47 1.05
C PRO A 57 -7.29 -5.79 1.32
N ALA A 58 -7.00 -6.10 2.58
CA ALA A 58 -6.26 -7.29 2.96
C ALA A 58 -6.98 -8.60 2.59
N THR A 59 -8.29 -8.54 2.34
CA THR A 59 -9.14 -9.62 1.86
C THR A 59 -9.02 -9.88 0.35
N THR A 60 -8.20 -9.12 -0.37
CA THR A 60 -8.12 -9.17 -1.84
C THR A 60 -6.68 -9.23 -2.34
N ARG A 61 -6.51 -9.46 -3.64
CA ARG A 61 -5.21 -9.42 -4.32
C ARG A 61 -5.20 -8.35 -5.41
N ALA A 62 -4.12 -7.58 -5.51
CA ALA A 62 -3.99 -6.58 -6.55
C ALA A 62 -4.01 -7.20 -7.96
N ASP A 63 -4.81 -6.63 -8.86
CA ASP A 63 -4.87 -6.99 -10.28
C ASP A 63 -3.65 -6.45 -11.04
N VAL A 64 -2.49 -7.05 -10.76
CA VAL A 64 -1.20 -6.62 -11.30
C VAL A 64 -1.17 -6.74 -12.83
N ASN A 65 -1.70 -7.84 -13.35
CA ASN A 65 -1.54 -8.19 -14.77
C ASN A 65 -2.50 -7.43 -15.69
N ASN A 66 -3.61 -6.88 -15.17
CA ASN A 66 -4.55 -6.10 -15.97
C ASN A 66 -4.60 -4.64 -15.54
N LEU A 67 -5.26 -4.29 -14.43
CA LEU A 67 -5.45 -2.89 -14.04
C LEU A 67 -4.13 -2.17 -13.78
N VAL A 68 -3.27 -2.69 -12.91
CA VAL A 68 -1.98 -2.06 -12.60
C VAL A 68 -1.14 -1.91 -13.86
N ARG A 69 -1.01 -2.98 -14.66
CA ARG A 69 -0.27 -2.95 -15.93
C ARG A 69 -0.73 -1.82 -16.86
N ARG A 70 -2.06 -1.61 -16.98
CA ARG A 70 -2.62 -0.54 -17.81
C ARG A 70 -2.33 0.84 -17.24
N ARG A 71 -2.51 1.02 -15.92
CA ARG A 71 -2.29 2.32 -15.25
C ARG A 71 -0.82 2.74 -15.25
N LEU A 72 0.11 1.79 -15.19
CA LEU A 72 1.56 2.05 -15.35
C LEU A 72 2.00 2.27 -16.81
N ASP A 73 1.09 2.23 -17.78
CA ASP A 73 1.41 2.24 -19.22
C ASP A 73 2.50 1.19 -19.56
N ALA A 74 2.29 -0.04 -19.08
CA ALA A 74 3.27 -1.11 -19.19
C ALA A 74 2.85 -2.19 -20.18
N ARG A 75 3.83 -2.77 -20.88
CA ARG A 75 3.61 -3.97 -21.71
C ARG A 75 3.51 -5.22 -20.84
N LYS A 76 4.29 -5.30 -19.76
CA LYS A 76 4.24 -6.34 -18.73
C LYS A 76 4.33 -5.67 -17.35
N ALA A 77 3.63 -6.21 -16.36
CA ALA A 77 3.80 -5.83 -14.96
C ALA A 77 4.03 -7.08 -14.12
N SER A 78 4.72 -6.92 -12.99
CA SER A 78 4.90 -7.95 -11.97
C SER A 78 5.01 -7.29 -10.61
N PHE A 79 4.95 -8.10 -9.55
CA PHE A 79 5.50 -7.66 -8.27
C PHE A 79 6.99 -7.35 -8.43
N MET A 80 7.46 -6.30 -7.78
CA MET A 80 8.89 -6.02 -7.67
C MET A 80 9.52 -7.09 -6.77
N PRO A 81 10.70 -7.65 -7.12
CA PRO A 81 11.42 -8.56 -6.23
C PRO A 81 11.63 -7.93 -4.85
N MET A 82 11.48 -8.72 -3.79
CA MET A 82 11.40 -8.18 -2.43
C MET A 82 12.62 -7.34 -2.05
N ASP A 83 13.83 -7.83 -2.31
CA ASP A 83 15.06 -7.10 -1.98
C ASP A 83 15.14 -5.76 -2.73
N ALA A 84 14.69 -5.73 -3.98
CA ALA A 84 14.62 -4.50 -4.77
C ALA A 84 13.54 -3.54 -4.23
N ALA A 85 12.40 -4.06 -3.77
CA ALA A 85 11.35 -3.25 -3.15
C ALA A 85 11.82 -2.62 -1.84
N VAL A 86 12.47 -3.39 -0.96
CA VAL A 86 13.08 -2.90 0.29
C VAL A 86 14.13 -1.82 -0.01
N ALA A 87 15.04 -2.09 -0.95
CA ALA A 87 16.08 -1.13 -1.33
C ALA A 87 15.50 0.16 -1.92
N ALA A 88 14.50 0.06 -2.80
CA ALA A 88 13.90 1.21 -3.46
C ALA A 88 13.02 2.07 -2.54
N THR A 89 12.31 1.44 -1.60
CA THR A 89 11.41 2.13 -0.67
C THR A 89 12.10 2.60 0.61
N ALA A 90 13.29 2.07 0.91
CA ALA A 90 13.96 2.23 2.20
C ALA A 90 13.10 1.78 3.41
N MET A 91 12.15 0.87 3.18
CA MET A 91 11.25 0.32 4.19
C MET A 91 11.58 -1.14 4.48
N GLU A 92 11.28 -1.59 5.70
CA GLU A 92 11.48 -2.97 6.10
C GLU A 92 10.52 -3.93 5.38
N TYR A 93 10.97 -5.16 5.13
CA TYR A 93 10.09 -6.22 4.67
C TYR A 93 8.95 -6.46 5.65
N GLY A 94 7.70 -6.44 5.15
CA GLY A 94 6.48 -6.52 5.96
C GLY A 94 6.03 -5.17 6.56
N GLY A 95 6.83 -4.12 6.39
CA GLY A 95 6.50 -2.75 6.81
C GLY A 95 6.11 -1.82 5.66
N ILE A 96 6.29 -2.23 4.40
CA ILE A 96 6.06 -1.39 3.20
C ILE A 96 4.65 -0.79 3.21
N THR A 97 4.56 0.50 2.88
CA THR A 97 3.36 1.32 2.95
C THR A 97 3.32 2.36 1.82
N PRO A 98 2.15 2.90 1.44
CA PRO A 98 2.07 3.97 0.43
C PRO A 98 2.70 5.30 0.90
N VAL A 99 2.87 5.51 2.21
CA VAL A 99 3.41 6.76 2.77
C VAL A 99 4.94 6.75 2.70
N GLY A 100 5.52 7.76 2.04
CA GLY A 100 6.97 7.92 1.95
C GLY A 100 7.63 7.13 0.83
N LEU A 101 6.85 6.58 -0.12
CA LEU A 101 7.38 6.00 -1.35
C LEU A 101 8.17 7.02 -2.18
N PRO A 102 9.09 6.57 -3.05
CA PRO A 102 9.88 7.47 -3.89
C PRO A 102 9.00 8.41 -4.73
N GLY A 103 9.45 9.67 -4.86
CA GLY A 103 8.74 10.68 -5.64
C GLY A 103 8.58 10.26 -7.11
N GLY A 104 7.40 10.56 -7.67
CA GLY A 104 7.06 10.22 -9.06
C GLY A 104 6.51 8.81 -9.26
N TRP A 105 6.47 7.97 -8.22
CA TRP A 105 5.79 6.68 -8.31
C TRP A 105 4.27 6.87 -8.25
N PRO A 106 3.50 6.27 -9.18
CA PRO A 106 2.05 6.18 -9.02
C PRO A 106 1.71 5.20 -7.89
N VAL A 107 0.72 5.58 -7.08
CA VAL A 107 0.18 4.77 -5.99
C VAL A 107 -1.29 4.49 -6.29
N LEU A 108 -1.55 3.29 -6.80
CA LEU A 108 -2.91 2.88 -7.18
C LEU A 108 -3.65 2.39 -5.93
N VAL A 109 -4.73 3.05 -5.54
CA VAL A 109 -5.49 2.71 -4.33
C VAL A 109 -6.86 2.17 -4.73
N ASP A 110 -7.22 1.00 -4.23
CA ASP A 110 -8.55 0.45 -4.44
C ASP A 110 -9.63 1.37 -3.86
N ALA A 111 -10.70 1.61 -4.62
CA ALA A 111 -11.80 2.48 -4.20
C ALA A 111 -12.39 2.12 -2.83
N ARG A 112 -12.40 0.83 -2.43
CA ARG A 112 -12.85 0.40 -1.10
C ARG A 112 -11.93 0.89 0.01
N VAL A 113 -10.62 0.93 -0.24
CA VAL A 113 -9.64 1.48 0.72
C VAL A 113 -9.82 2.99 0.81
N ALA A 114 -9.94 3.67 -0.33
CA ALA A 114 -10.13 5.13 -0.38
C ALA A 114 -11.44 5.59 0.29
N ALA A 115 -12.48 4.77 0.29
CA ALA A 115 -13.76 5.06 0.93
C ALA A 115 -13.82 4.64 2.41
N ALA A 116 -12.85 3.89 2.92
CA ALA A 116 -12.89 3.36 4.27
C ALA A 116 -12.74 4.49 5.31
N PRO A 117 -13.54 4.49 6.40
CA PRO A 117 -13.42 5.50 7.45
C PRO A 117 -12.03 5.47 8.12
N TRP A 118 -11.45 4.27 8.24
CA TRP A 118 -10.10 4.02 8.72
C TRP A 118 -9.50 2.83 7.98
N VAL A 119 -8.20 2.89 7.71
CA VAL A 119 -7.40 1.80 7.18
C VAL A 119 -6.13 1.62 7.99
N VAL A 120 -5.77 0.37 8.29
CA VAL A 120 -4.51 -0.04 8.91
C VAL A 120 -3.53 -0.52 7.84
N LEU A 121 -2.33 0.04 7.86
CA LEU A 121 -1.26 -0.16 6.89
C LEU A 121 0.06 -0.47 7.62
N GLY A 122 1.06 -0.94 6.87
CA GLY A 122 2.46 -0.85 7.32
C GLY A 122 2.85 0.61 7.63
N SER A 123 3.87 0.80 8.46
CA SER A 123 4.39 2.13 8.82
C SER A 123 5.77 2.44 8.21
N GLY A 124 6.28 1.56 7.34
CA GLY A 124 7.65 1.56 6.84
C GLY A 124 8.61 0.71 7.68
N VAL A 125 8.20 0.29 8.89
CA VAL A 125 8.96 -0.57 9.79
C VAL A 125 8.05 -1.66 10.39
N ARG A 126 8.63 -2.71 10.96
CA ARG A 126 7.86 -3.84 11.54
C ARG A 126 7.33 -3.58 12.94
N ARG A 127 7.97 -2.69 13.70
CA ARG A 127 7.64 -2.39 15.10
C ARG A 127 6.44 -1.47 15.28
N SER A 128 5.77 -1.06 14.21
CA SER A 128 4.60 -0.19 14.31
C SER A 128 3.63 -0.38 13.14
N LYS A 129 2.42 0.15 13.30
CA LYS A 129 1.41 0.24 12.25
C LYS A 129 0.92 1.67 12.11
N LEU A 130 0.54 2.02 10.88
CA LEU A 130 -0.09 3.29 10.55
C LEU A 130 -1.60 3.06 10.43
N ALA A 131 -2.39 3.91 11.06
CA ALA A 131 -3.84 3.98 10.86
C ALA A 131 -4.20 5.39 10.38
N MET A 132 -5.00 5.48 9.32
CA MET A 132 -5.48 6.77 8.80
C MET A 132 -6.81 6.63 8.07
N PRO A 133 -7.59 7.72 7.88
CA PRO A 133 -8.75 7.69 7.00
C PRO A 133 -8.39 7.37 5.55
N GLY A 134 -9.18 6.49 4.92
CA GLY A 134 -9.09 6.22 3.48
C GLY A 134 -9.16 7.49 2.61
N PRO A 135 -10.09 8.43 2.90
CA PRO A 135 -10.16 9.70 2.17
C PRO A 135 -8.88 10.53 2.27
N LEU A 136 -8.17 10.48 3.41
CA LEU A 136 -6.90 11.18 3.59
C LEU A 136 -5.78 10.51 2.79
N LEU A 137 -5.76 9.18 2.73
CA LEU A 137 -4.83 8.44 1.85
C LEU A 137 -5.08 8.82 0.38
N ALA A 138 -6.34 8.95 -0.03
CA ALA A 138 -6.71 9.28 -1.41
C ALA A 138 -6.25 10.68 -1.87
N THR A 139 -5.97 11.61 -0.94
CA THR A 139 -5.48 12.95 -1.26
C THR A 139 -3.95 13.04 -1.36
N MET A 140 -3.22 11.96 -1.05
CA MET A 140 -1.76 11.99 -1.06
C MET A 140 -1.19 12.19 -2.48
N PRO A 141 -0.02 12.84 -2.61
CA PRO A 141 0.64 13.00 -3.90
C PRO A 141 0.89 11.65 -4.58
N GLY A 142 0.59 11.59 -5.88
CA GLY A 142 0.80 10.39 -6.69
C GLY A 142 -0.27 9.29 -6.51
N VAL A 143 -1.25 9.49 -5.62
CA VAL A 143 -2.35 8.54 -5.44
C VAL A 143 -3.37 8.66 -6.57
N GLU A 144 -3.75 7.51 -7.12
CA GLU A 144 -4.84 7.37 -8.08
C GLU A 144 -5.83 6.33 -7.55
N VAL A 145 -7.09 6.72 -7.39
CA VAL A 145 -8.15 5.79 -6.94
C VAL A 145 -8.63 4.96 -8.13
N VAL A 146 -8.63 3.63 -7.98
CA VAL A 146 -8.96 2.67 -9.03
C VAL A 146 -10.06 1.73 -8.57
N GLU A 147 -11.19 1.76 -9.26
CA GLU A 147 -12.25 0.77 -9.04
C GLU A 147 -11.82 -0.63 -9.50
N GLY A 148 -12.18 -1.64 -8.70
CA GLY A 148 -11.92 -3.04 -9.00
C GLY A 148 -10.45 -3.45 -8.95
N LEU A 149 -9.57 -2.65 -8.32
CA LEU A 149 -8.14 -2.93 -8.25
C LEU A 149 -7.82 -4.25 -7.53
N GLY A 150 -8.55 -4.55 -6.45
CA GLY A 150 -8.45 -5.79 -5.70
C GLY A 150 -9.41 -6.86 -6.22
N LEU A 151 -8.86 -8.01 -6.63
CA LEU A 151 -9.56 -9.23 -6.99
C LEU A 151 -9.93 -10.03 -5.73
N ALA A 152 -11.15 -10.57 -5.70
CA ALA A 152 -11.58 -11.51 -4.67
C ALA A 152 -10.84 -12.85 -4.76
#